data_AF-A0A6N7HCN3-F1
#
_entry.id   AF-A0A6N7HCN3-F1
#
_cell.length_a   1.000
_cell.length_b   1.000
_cell.length_c   1.000
_cell.angle_alpha   90.00
_cell.angle_beta   90.00
_cell.angle_gamma   90.00
#
_symmetry.space_group_name_H-M   'P 1'
#
loop_
_entity.id
_entity.type
_entity.pdbx_description
1 polymer ?
#
loop_
_entity_poly.entity_id
_entity_poly.type
_entity_poly.pdbx_seq_one_letter_code
_entity_poly.pdbx_strand_id
1 'polypeptide(L)'
;MIARRALLAVAIAALVAAGVVAPAWAAGLVTAPVWDTGGEPLFVRSGPGTGHEVVGQLAEGTEVGIECQTEGTVVDGTALWDYLPDHGGYVSDRYLYTGYDGRHPDLSECDGAEPPPPSGDIRDRIVDIAAGELGSTDGWSYHPGQGDPSDAWCQYFVNWVWRAAGVLDMFGANGFTGDFYHWAVDRGLVRDGYAGITAGDAVLFGTGPSDPGTSLHVGIVVAVHGDGSIETIDGNYASSVARVGPFLPGNATTHEPGDVYAVVSPTPLSETPAEPPADPPAELTVNGNRLTEAEAANVRWIADNTVPRIGGDLDAAASVTWWSLKEGVLGLDNPHEFSHCDNRRLGPLESCAPECCWQVGISAVQEPTFDLARTTETAERLYPGRSADEVLAHTATYAGYPPGTPGYDAIVNSTGAFRNSWLLRNHGVGFVLNAPQVEAECVVDSLSWCYGTGWDTTARYAPTKAAALRSIDDLRAILADLV
;
A
#
# COMPACT_ATOMS: atom_id res chain seq x y z
N MET A 1 -8.89 76.80 -54.77
CA MET A 1 -8.77 77.18 -53.36
C MET A 1 -9.79 76.38 -52.56
N ILE A 2 -9.31 75.63 -51.55
CA ILE A 2 -10.03 75.18 -50.33
C ILE A 2 -11.16 74.13 -50.56
N ALA A 3 -11.41 73.06 -49.79
CA ALA A 3 -10.73 72.18 -48.84
C ALA A 3 -11.80 71.18 -48.34
N ARG A 4 -11.39 69.91 -48.09
CA ARG A 4 -11.86 68.97 -47.03
C ARG A 4 -13.32 68.46 -46.95
N ARG A 5 -13.41 67.12 -46.71
CA ARG A 5 -14.10 66.38 -45.60
C ARG A 5 -14.83 65.13 -46.16
N ALA A 6 -14.25 63.94 -45.98
CA ALA A 6 -14.51 62.98 -44.88
C ALA A 6 -15.80 62.16 -45.09
N LEU A 7 -15.64 60.90 -45.52
CA LEU A 7 -16.70 59.89 -45.61
C LEU A 7 -16.74 59.07 -44.31
N LEU A 8 -17.90 59.06 -43.66
CA LEU A 8 -18.28 58.11 -42.61
C LEU A 8 -18.75 56.81 -43.28
N ALA A 9 -18.17 55.67 -42.92
CA ALA A 9 -18.74 54.36 -43.19
C ALA A 9 -19.13 53.72 -41.86
N VAL A 10 -20.43 53.49 -41.67
CA VAL A 10 -21.00 52.76 -40.53
C VAL A 10 -20.93 51.27 -40.86
N ALA A 11 -20.16 50.50 -40.08
CA ALA A 11 -20.13 49.05 -40.14
C ALA A 11 -21.13 48.47 -39.13
N ILE A 12 -22.08 47.68 -39.61
CA ILE A 12 -22.99 46.87 -38.80
C ILE A 12 -22.26 45.56 -38.50
N ALA A 13 -21.92 45.33 -37.24
CA ALA A 13 -21.35 44.06 -36.77
C ALA A 13 -22.47 43.07 -36.45
N ALA A 14 -22.49 41.93 -37.14
CA ALA A 14 -23.32 40.78 -36.81
C ALA A 14 -22.70 40.01 -35.63
N LEU A 15 -23.46 39.84 -34.55
CA LEU A 15 -23.09 38.97 -33.42
C LEU A 15 -23.26 37.51 -33.83
N VAL A 16 -22.15 36.84 -34.12
CA VAL A 16 -22.05 35.38 -34.09
C VAL A 16 -21.69 35.01 -32.65
N ALA A 17 -22.63 34.44 -31.91
CA ALA A 17 -22.35 33.81 -30.62
C ALA A 17 -21.59 32.50 -30.88
N ALA A 18 -20.27 32.61 -31.05
CA ALA A 18 -19.38 31.47 -30.90
C ALA A 18 -19.40 31.11 -29.41
N GLY A 19 -19.99 29.95 -29.08
CA GLY A 19 -19.81 29.32 -27.79
C GLY A 19 -18.32 29.08 -27.60
N VAL A 20 -17.69 29.93 -26.80
CA VAL A 20 -16.34 29.68 -26.30
C VAL A 20 -16.49 28.50 -25.37
N VAL A 21 -16.18 27.30 -25.88
CA VAL A 21 -15.70 26.24 -24.98
C VAL A 21 -14.42 26.84 -24.42
N ALA A 22 -14.47 27.31 -23.18
CA ALA A 22 -13.26 27.67 -22.47
C ALA A 22 -12.35 26.44 -22.56
N PRO A 23 -11.06 26.58 -22.92
CA PRO A 23 -10.15 25.48 -22.71
C PRO A 23 -10.26 25.11 -21.23
N ALA A 24 -10.45 23.81 -20.94
CA ALA A 24 -10.15 23.33 -19.61
C ALA A 24 -8.72 23.81 -19.32
N TRP A 25 -8.56 24.55 -18.23
CA TRP A 25 -7.30 25.14 -17.86
C TRP A 25 -6.31 23.99 -17.69
N ALA A 26 -5.32 23.88 -18.58
CA ALA A 26 -4.07 23.30 -18.16
C ALA A 26 -3.51 24.31 -17.15
N ALA A 27 -3.68 24.05 -15.86
CA ALA A 27 -2.97 24.79 -14.83
C ALA A 27 -1.48 24.68 -15.19
N GLY A 28 -0.83 25.82 -15.44
CA GLY A 28 0.60 25.82 -15.70
C GLY A 28 1.29 25.35 -14.43
N LEU A 29 1.91 24.18 -14.47
CA LEU A 29 2.80 23.71 -13.40
C LEU A 29 3.88 24.77 -13.17
N VAL A 30 4.07 25.15 -11.90
CA VAL A 30 5.24 25.94 -11.52
C VAL A 30 6.43 25.00 -11.56
N THR A 31 7.48 25.36 -12.31
CA THR A 31 8.70 24.55 -12.38
C THR A 31 9.74 25.09 -11.42
N ALA A 32 10.42 24.21 -10.70
CA ALA A 32 11.52 24.56 -9.82
C ALA A 32 12.65 23.50 -9.90
N PRO A 33 13.92 23.90 -9.83
CA PRO A 33 15.01 22.96 -9.71
C PRO A 33 15.18 22.51 -8.25
N VAL A 34 15.57 21.25 -8.07
CA VAL A 34 16.08 20.75 -6.79
C VAL A 34 17.37 21.48 -6.44
N TRP A 35 17.47 22.03 -5.23
CA TRP A 35 18.61 22.84 -4.79
C TRP A 35 18.97 22.59 -3.33
N ASP A 36 20.24 22.89 -2.99
CA ASP A 36 20.75 22.95 -1.62
C ASP A 36 20.61 21.63 -0.84
N THR A 37 20.70 20.50 -1.56
CA THR A 37 20.77 19.17 -0.96
C THR A 37 22.21 18.77 -0.60
N GLY A 38 23.20 19.54 -1.06
CA GLY A 38 24.62 19.26 -0.80
C GLY A 38 25.18 18.10 -1.63
N GLY A 39 24.60 17.84 -2.80
CA GLY A 39 24.94 16.72 -3.69
C GLY A 39 24.23 15.41 -3.35
N GLU A 40 23.46 15.36 -2.27
CA GLU A 40 22.68 14.19 -1.88
C GLU A 40 21.34 14.14 -2.62
N PRO A 41 20.77 12.94 -2.87
CA PRO A 41 19.46 12.81 -3.50
C PRO A 41 18.33 13.33 -2.59
N LEU A 42 17.40 14.09 -3.18
CA LEU A 42 16.16 14.49 -2.54
C LEU A 42 15.11 13.39 -2.70
N PHE A 43 14.62 12.87 -1.59
CA PHE A 43 13.61 11.81 -1.61
C PHE A 43 12.20 12.36 -1.84
N VAL A 44 11.52 11.86 -2.87
CA VAL A 44 10.10 12.04 -3.14
C VAL A 44 9.32 11.09 -2.25
N ARG A 45 8.27 11.56 -1.60
CA ARG A 45 7.53 10.82 -0.58
C ARG A 45 6.06 10.64 -0.92
N SER A 46 5.43 9.58 -0.44
CA SER A 46 4.00 9.34 -0.71
C SER A 46 3.07 10.39 -0.10
N GLY A 47 3.54 11.16 0.88
CA GLY A 47 2.80 12.23 1.53
C GLY A 47 3.70 13.36 2.07
N PRO A 48 3.11 14.47 2.52
CA PRO A 48 3.85 15.66 2.94
C PRO A 48 4.48 15.47 4.33
N GLY A 49 5.62 14.79 4.39
CA GLY A 49 6.34 14.60 5.65
C GLY A 49 7.44 13.57 5.55
N THR A 50 8.47 13.71 6.39
CA THR A 50 9.63 12.82 6.37
C THR A 50 9.35 11.40 6.89
N GLY A 51 8.17 11.18 7.48
CA GLY A 51 7.67 9.86 7.88
C GLY A 51 6.92 9.11 6.77
N HIS A 52 6.56 9.76 5.67
CA HIS A 52 5.94 9.08 4.53
C HIS A 52 6.99 8.32 3.72
N GLU A 53 6.54 7.21 3.12
CA GLU A 53 7.38 6.31 2.32
C GLU A 53 8.09 7.08 1.21
N VAL A 54 9.34 6.70 0.93
CA VAL A 54 10.06 7.22 -0.22
C VAL A 54 9.56 6.52 -1.47
N VAL A 55 8.88 7.26 -2.35
CA VAL A 55 8.34 6.77 -3.63
C VAL A 55 9.24 7.09 -4.82
N GLY A 56 10.27 7.91 -4.60
CA GLY A 56 11.26 8.25 -5.62
C GLY A 56 12.42 9.06 -5.06
N GLN A 57 13.37 9.39 -5.92
CA GLN A 57 14.48 10.27 -5.57
C GLN A 57 14.88 11.17 -6.74
N LEU A 58 15.37 12.36 -6.43
CA LEU A 58 15.76 13.38 -7.40
C LEU A 58 17.20 13.80 -7.13
N ALA A 59 18.00 13.90 -8.19
CA ALA A 59 19.34 14.46 -8.08
C ALA A 59 19.28 15.99 -7.92
N GLU A 60 20.31 16.57 -7.31
CA GLU A 60 20.42 18.04 -7.26
C GLU A 60 20.46 18.64 -8.67
N GLY A 61 19.73 19.73 -8.87
CA GLY A 61 19.56 20.39 -10.16
C GLY A 61 18.48 19.79 -11.07
N THR A 62 17.80 18.72 -10.66
CA THR A 62 16.65 18.17 -11.41
C THR A 62 15.52 19.20 -11.44
N GLU A 63 15.04 19.55 -12.63
CA GLU A 63 13.83 20.39 -12.80
C GLU A 63 12.58 19.54 -12.56
N VAL A 64 11.69 20.00 -11.70
CA VAL A 64 10.41 19.33 -11.40
C VAL A 64 9.24 20.28 -11.59
N GLY A 65 8.09 19.73 -12.01
CA GLY A 65 6.82 20.43 -12.03
C GLY A 65 6.10 20.28 -10.69
N ILE A 66 5.60 21.40 -10.16
CA ILE A 66 4.85 21.47 -8.92
C ILE A 66 3.38 21.79 -9.24
N GLU A 67 2.48 20.94 -8.76
CA GLU A 67 1.04 21.10 -8.96
C GLU A 67 0.38 21.88 -7.81
N CYS A 68 0.72 21.53 -6.57
CA CYS A 68 0.14 22.12 -5.37
C CYS A 68 1.13 22.09 -4.19
N GLN A 69 0.82 22.88 -3.17
CA GLN A 69 1.57 22.94 -1.91
C GLN A 69 0.69 22.59 -0.71
N THR A 70 1.24 21.89 0.26
CA THR A 70 0.58 21.61 1.54
C THR A 70 1.55 21.68 2.70
N GLU A 71 1.03 21.74 3.93
CA GLU A 71 1.84 21.65 5.14
C GLU A 71 2.08 20.20 5.56
N GLY A 72 3.22 19.96 6.19
CA GLY A 72 3.70 18.65 6.55
C GLY A 72 4.74 18.70 7.66
N THR A 73 5.57 17.65 7.75
CA THR A 73 6.69 17.64 8.70
C THR A 73 7.65 18.80 8.42
N VAL A 74 8.09 19.51 9.47
CA VAL A 74 9.04 20.62 9.33
C VAL A 74 10.42 20.10 8.95
N VAL A 75 10.96 20.62 7.85
CA VAL A 75 12.30 20.30 7.34
C VAL A 75 13.06 21.60 7.19
N ASP A 76 14.17 21.72 7.93
CA ASP A 76 15.10 22.87 7.94
C ASP A 76 14.41 24.26 7.85
N GLY A 77 13.38 24.45 8.68
CA GLY A 77 12.72 25.74 8.86
C GLY A 77 11.42 25.96 8.08
N THR A 78 11.04 25.07 7.15
CA THR A 78 9.74 25.14 6.46
C THR A 78 8.88 23.91 6.72
N ALA A 79 7.57 24.12 6.84
CA ALA A 79 6.57 23.04 6.89
C ALA A 79 5.98 22.76 5.50
N LEU A 80 6.38 23.50 4.47
CA LEU A 80 5.80 23.38 3.13
C LEU A 80 6.36 22.15 2.39
N TRP A 81 5.46 21.49 1.69
CA TRP A 81 5.71 20.34 0.83
C TRP A 81 5.05 20.57 -0.53
N ASP A 82 5.78 20.25 -1.59
CA ASP A 82 5.38 20.40 -2.98
C ASP A 82 4.99 19.04 -3.56
N TYR A 83 3.80 18.93 -4.15
CA TYR A 83 3.39 17.74 -4.88
C TYR A 83 3.92 17.77 -6.32
N LEU A 84 4.58 16.68 -6.70
CA LEU A 84 5.19 16.46 -8.00
C LEU A 84 4.37 15.38 -8.75
N PRO A 85 3.45 15.74 -9.65
CA PRO A 85 2.57 14.76 -10.30
C PRO A 85 3.33 13.74 -11.14
N ASP A 86 4.42 14.15 -11.80
CA ASP A 86 5.26 13.26 -12.61
C ASP A 86 5.97 12.18 -11.77
N HIS A 87 6.05 12.39 -10.45
CA HIS A 87 6.66 11.47 -9.50
C HIS A 87 5.65 10.87 -8.50
N GLY A 88 4.37 11.23 -8.64
CA GLY A 88 3.30 10.73 -7.77
C GLY A 88 3.53 10.98 -6.28
N GLY A 89 4.22 12.05 -5.90
CA GLY A 89 4.61 12.25 -4.50
C GLY A 89 5.11 13.65 -4.16
N TYR A 90 5.47 13.84 -2.90
CA TYR A 90 5.77 15.11 -2.27
C TYR A 90 7.26 15.23 -1.96
N VAL A 91 7.81 16.43 -2.12
CA VAL A 91 9.12 16.79 -1.59
C VAL A 91 9.00 17.99 -0.68
N SER A 92 9.95 18.15 0.24
CA SER A 92 9.98 19.34 1.08
C SER A 92 10.39 20.55 0.23
N ASP A 93 9.59 21.64 0.32
CA ASP A 93 9.83 22.91 -0.38
C ASP A 93 11.21 23.51 -0.03
N ARG A 94 11.77 23.12 1.12
CA ARG A 94 13.14 23.44 1.52
C ARG A 94 14.17 23.22 0.42
N TYR A 95 13.97 22.15 -0.36
CA TYR A 95 14.91 21.68 -1.35
C TYR A 95 14.46 21.95 -2.79
N LEU A 96 13.44 22.79 -3.00
CA LEU A 96 13.04 23.30 -4.32
C LEU A 96 13.24 24.82 -4.41
N TYR A 97 13.85 25.30 -5.50
CA TYR A 97 14.05 26.73 -5.70
C TYR A 97 12.80 27.34 -6.34
N THR A 98 11.75 27.53 -5.53
CA THR A 98 10.46 28.07 -5.96
C THR A 98 10.46 29.60 -6.08
N GLY A 99 11.46 30.28 -5.49
CA GLY A 99 11.60 31.74 -5.51
C GLY A 99 10.81 32.48 -4.43
N TYR A 100 10.17 31.76 -3.50
CA TYR A 100 9.39 32.32 -2.39
C TYR A 100 9.75 31.62 -1.07
N ASP A 101 9.85 32.39 0.03
CA ASP A 101 10.16 31.85 1.37
C ASP A 101 8.93 31.20 2.06
N GLY A 102 7.79 31.20 1.38
CA GLY A 102 6.53 30.64 1.84
C GLY A 102 5.72 30.21 0.62
N ARG A 103 4.42 29.92 0.81
CA ARG A 103 3.58 29.40 -0.27
C ARG A 103 3.70 30.23 -1.55
N HIS A 104 3.98 29.58 -2.68
CA HIS A 104 4.03 30.21 -3.97
C HIS A 104 2.63 30.75 -4.33
N PRO A 105 2.49 32.02 -4.76
CA PRO A 105 1.18 32.66 -4.93
C PRO A 105 0.31 32.02 -6.01
N ASP A 106 0.93 31.35 -6.98
CA ASP A 106 0.26 30.66 -8.09
C ASP A 106 -0.01 29.17 -7.81
N LEU A 107 0.44 28.61 -6.67
CA LEU A 107 0.20 27.21 -6.30
C LEU A 107 -0.96 27.08 -5.30
N SER A 108 -1.94 26.25 -5.64
CA SER A 108 -3.08 25.95 -4.77
C SER A 108 -2.69 25.07 -3.59
N GLU A 109 -3.57 25.00 -2.58
CA GLU A 109 -3.44 24.01 -1.50
C GLU A 109 -3.69 22.62 -2.05
N CYS A 110 -2.87 21.64 -1.64
CA CYS A 110 -3.21 20.25 -1.92
C CYS A 110 -4.40 19.91 -1.02
N ASP A 111 -5.58 19.72 -1.60
CA ASP A 111 -6.72 19.18 -0.89
C ASP A 111 -6.30 17.76 -0.45
N GLY A 112 -5.99 17.57 0.85
CA GLY A 112 -5.29 16.42 1.43
C GLY A 112 -5.94 15.02 1.32
N ALA A 113 -6.50 14.70 0.16
CA ALA A 113 -6.62 13.36 -0.33
C ALA A 113 -5.22 12.88 -0.76
N GLU A 114 -4.86 11.67 -0.35
CA GLU A 114 -3.99 10.82 -1.18
C GLU A 114 -4.41 11.01 -2.64
N PRO A 115 -3.48 11.18 -3.60
CA PRO A 115 -3.87 11.23 -5.00
C PRO A 115 -4.77 10.03 -5.24
N PRO A 116 -6.04 10.20 -5.67
CA PRO A 116 -6.90 9.06 -5.91
C PRO A 116 -6.13 8.11 -6.83
N PRO A 117 -6.18 6.77 -6.60
CA PRO A 117 -5.60 5.83 -7.55
C PRO A 117 -6.06 6.28 -8.94
N PRO A 118 -5.13 6.49 -9.91
CA PRO A 118 -5.45 7.25 -11.10
C PRO A 118 -6.74 6.69 -11.71
N SER A 119 -7.74 7.52 -11.96
CA SER A 119 -9.08 7.03 -12.31
C SER A 119 -9.02 6.08 -13.51
N GLY A 120 -9.49 4.83 -13.37
CA GLY A 120 -9.43 3.81 -14.42
C GLY A 120 -9.33 2.39 -13.86
N ASP A 121 -9.52 1.38 -14.71
CA ASP A 121 -9.19 0.00 -14.34
C ASP A 121 -7.66 -0.14 -14.16
N ILE A 122 -7.21 -0.92 -13.16
CA ILE A 122 -5.77 -1.07 -12.90
C ILE A 122 -5.02 -1.65 -14.09
N ARG A 123 -5.67 -2.48 -14.91
CA ARG A 123 -5.08 -3.09 -16.09
C ARG A 123 -4.87 -2.07 -17.19
N ASP A 124 -5.84 -1.18 -17.38
CA ASP A 124 -5.72 -0.09 -18.36
C ASP A 124 -4.53 0.81 -18.00
N ARG A 125 -4.36 1.14 -16.72
CA ARG A 125 -3.20 1.91 -16.25
C ARG A 125 -1.87 1.20 -16.49
N ILE A 126 -1.80 -0.10 -16.18
CA ILE A 126 -0.59 -0.91 -16.42
C ILE A 126 -0.22 -0.86 -17.91
N VAL A 127 -1.19 -1.00 -18.80
CA VAL A 127 -0.96 -0.96 -20.25
C VAL A 127 -0.50 0.41 -20.70
N ASP A 128 -1.15 1.48 -20.25
CA ASP A 128 -0.82 2.86 -20.62
C ASP A 128 0.59 3.26 -20.15
N ILE A 129 0.93 2.92 -18.91
CA ILE A 129 2.25 3.20 -18.33
C ILE A 129 3.32 2.41 -19.09
N ALA A 130 3.12 1.11 -19.33
CA ALA A 130 4.07 0.30 -20.09
C ALA A 130 4.27 0.84 -21.52
N ALA A 131 3.18 1.26 -22.17
CA ALA A 131 3.23 1.82 -23.52
C ALA A 131 3.96 3.17 -23.58
N GLY A 132 3.87 3.98 -22.53
CA GLY A 132 4.59 5.26 -22.41
C GLY A 132 6.11 5.10 -22.43
N GLU A 133 6.62 3.96 -22.00
CA GLU A 133 8.06 3.68 -21.87
C GLU A 133 8.70 3.10 -23.14
N LEU A 134 7.93 2.85 -24.20
CA LEU A 134 8.43 2.22 -25.43
C LEU A 134 9.65 2.94 -26.01
N GLY A 135 10.72 2.20 -26.22
CA GLY A 135 12.00 2.69 -26.74
C GLY A 135 12.97 3.21 -25.67
N SER A 136 12.56 3.26 -24.40
CA SER A 136 13.48 3.57 -23.30
C SER A 136 14.60 2.54 -23.22
N THR A 137 15.83 3.02 -23.05
CA THR A 137 17.03 2.18 -22.83
C THR A 137 17.60 2.37 -21.43
N ASP A 138 16.98 3.23 -20.62
CA ASP A 138 17.47 3.58 -19.29
C ASP A 138 16.87 2.64 -18.24
N GLY A 139 17.44 1.43 -18.15
CA GLY A 139 17.03 0.44 -17.17
C GLY A 139 17.12 0.97 -15.74
N TRP A 140 18.12 1.82 -15.44
CA TRP A 140 18.41 2.32 -14.09
C TRP A 140 17.26 3.14 -13.51
N SER A 141 16.52 3.88 -14.35
CA SER A 141 15.35 4.65 -13.94
C SER A 141 14.24 3.80 -13.33
N TYR A 142 14.18 2.49 -13.63
CA TYR A 142 13.16 1.58 -13.07
C TYR A 142 13.56 0.97 -11.72
N HIS A 143 14.82 1.11 -11.29
CA HIS A 143 15.34 0.54 -10.04
C HIS A 143 16.54 1.33 -9.47
N PRO A 144 16.42 2.66 -9.30
CA PRO A 144 17.54 3.47 -8.86
C PRO A 144 17.97 3.05 -7.45
N GLY A 145 19.25 2.67 -7.31
CA GLY A 145 19.83 2.28 -6.03
C GLY A 145 19.61 0.81 -5.62
N GLN A 146 19.08 -0.04 -6.52
CA GLN A 146 18.95 -1.48 -6.31
C GLN A 146 19.77 -2.24 -7.36
N GLY A 147 20.48 -3.30 -6.95
CA GLY A 147 21.25 -4.16 -7.87
C GLY A 147 22.47 -3.50 -8.54
N ASP A 148 23.02 -4.16 -9.56
CA ASP A 148 24.08 -3.64 -10.42
C ASP A 148 23.45 -2.96 -11.65
N PRO A 149 23.91 -1.76 -12.09
CA PRO A 149 23.39 -1.10 -13.30
C PRO A 149 23.50 -1.91 -14.60
N SER A 150 24.30 -2.98 -14.61
CA SER A 150 24.44 -3.93 -15.73
C SER A 150 23.52 -5.16 -15.64
N ASP A 151 22.76 -5.29 -14.54
CA ASP A 151 21.82 -6.39 -14.36
C ASP A 151 20.68 -6.33 -15.38
N ALA A 152 20.13 -7.51 -15.69
CA ALA A 152 18.92 -7.58 -16.48
C ALA A 152 17.75 -6.93 -15.71
N TRP A 153 17.08 -5.96 -16.32
CA TRP A 153 16.09 -5.12 -15.65
C TRP A 153 14.64 -5.38 -16.07
N CYS A 154 14.37 -6.47 -16.77
CA CYS A 154 13.02 -6.87 -17.19
C CYS A 154 12.02 -6.94 -16.02
N GLN A 155 12.40 -7.57 -14.91
CA GLN A 155 11.54 -7.64 -13.72
C GLN A 155 11.41 -6.28 -13.01
N TYR A 156 12.48 -5.49 -12.95
CA TYR A 156 12.43 -4.15 -12.36
C TYR A 156 11.45 -3.24 -13.12
N PHE A 157 11.44 -3.33 -14.44
CA PHE A 157 10.46 -2.63 -15.28
C PHE A 157 9.02 -3.04 -14.95
N VAL A 158 8.72 -4.35 -14.91
CA VAL A 158 7.37 -4.84 -14.56
C VAL A 158 6.94 -4.36 -13.18
N ASN A 159 7.82 -4.46 -12.19
CA ASN A 159 7.54 -3.97 -10.84
C ASN A 159 7.29 -2.46 -10.82
N TRP A 160 8.08 -1.68 -11.57
CA TRP A 160 7.92 -0.23 -11.65
C TRP A 160 6.57 0.14 -12.28
N VAL A 161 6.20 -0.48 -13.42
CA VAL A 161 4.92 -0.24 -14.08
C VAL A 161 3.75 -0.57 -13.15
N TRP A 162 3.79 -1.73 -12.52
CA TRP A 162 2.70 -2.18 -11.65
C TRP A 162 2.56 -1.30 -10.40
N ARG A 163 3.66 -0.87 -9.79
CA ARG A 163 3.63 0.10 -8.69
C ARG A 163 3.06 1.46 -9.12
N ALA A 164 3.51 1.97 -10.27
CA ALA A 164 3.00 3.22 -10.83
C ALA A 164 1.48 3.13 -11.15
N ALA A 165 0.99 1.92 -11.47
CA ALA A 165 -0.44 1.66 -11.67
C ALA A 165 -1.24 1.45 -10.36
N GLY A 166 -0.57 1.35 -9.19
CA GLY A 166 -1.20 1.19 -7.87
C GLY A 166 -1.12 -0.21 -7.26
N VAL A 167 -0.28 -1.12 -7.76
CA VAL A 167 0.01 -2.42 -7.11
C VAL A 167 1.17 -2.21 -6.11
N LEU A 168 0.83 -1.82 -4.87
CA LEU A 168 1.81 -1.27 -3.93
C LEU A 168 2.58 -2.32 -3.09
N ASP A 169 2.12 -3.56 -2.98
CA ASP A 169 2.74 -4.62 -2.13
C ASP A 169 3.78 -5.50 -2.87
N MET A 170 4.50 -4.92 -3.84
CA MET A 170 5.48 -5.66 -4.67
C MET A 170 6.88 -5.77 -4.05
N PHE A 171 7.07 -5.35 -2.80
CA PHE A 171 8.39 -5.21 -2.14
C PHE A 171 9.16 -6.53 -1.92
N GLY A 172 8.54 -7.69 -2.17
CA GLY A 172 9.20 -9.01 -2.18
C GLY A 172 9.64 -9.49 -3.58
N ALA A 173 9.24 -8.80 -4.65
CA ALA A 173 9.66 -9.12 -6.01
C ALA A 173 10.97 -8.38 -6.31
N ASN A 174 12.11 -9.06 -6.11
CA ASN A 174 13.43 -8.54 -6.47
C ASN A 174 13.58 -8.44 -8.01
N GLY A 175 14.78 -8.12 -8.50
CA GLY A 175 15.10 -8.17 -9.94
C GLY A 175 14.99 -9.57 -10.58
N PHE A 176 14.75 -10.62 -9.80
CA PHE A 176 14.62 -11.99 -10.30
C PHE A 176 13.15 -12.37 -10.54
N THR A 177 12.87 -12.87 -11.73
CA THR A 177 11.53 -13.27 -12.18
C THR A 177 10.93 -14.45 -11.39
N GLY A 178 11.78 -15.33 -10.83
CA GLY A 178 11.32 -16.42 -9.95
C GLY A 178 10.85 -15.92 -8.58
N ASP A 179 11.45 -14.86 -8.04
CA ASP A 179 10.98 -14.25 -6.78
C ASP A 179 9.59 -13.63 -6.98
N PHE A 180 9.38 -12.98 -8.14
CA PHE A 180 8.07 -12.46 -8.53
C PHE A 180 7.02 -13.57 -8.68
N TYR A 181 7.38 -14.72 -9.26
CA TYR A 181 6.50 -15.90 -9.28
C TYR A 181 6.09 -16.33 -7.86
N HIS A 182 7.05 -16.50 -6.95
CA HIS A 182 6.76 -16.96 -5.60
C HIS A 182 5.92 -15.95 -4.80
N TRP A 183 6.24 -14.65 -4.94
CA TRP A 183 5.43 -13.55 -4.41
C TRP A 183 3.98 -13.62 -4.89
N ALA A 184 3.78 -13.96 -6.16
CA ALA A 184 2.46 -14.10 -6.78
C ALA A 184 1.72 -15.36 -6.31
N VAL A 185 2.43 -16.49 -6.13
CA VAL A 185 1.85 -17.74 -5.60
C VAL A 185 1.28 -17.51 -4.20
N ASP A 186 2.05 -16.85 -3.33
CA ASP A 186 1.65 -16.56 -1.95
C ASP A 186 0.36 -15.70 -1.86
N ARG A 187 0.02 -15.01 -2.95
CA ARG A 187 -1.14 -14.10 -3.06
C ARG A 187 -2.27 -14.65 -3.94
N GLY A 188 -2.15 -15.89 -4.44
CA GLY A 188 -3.15 -16.47 -5.33
C GLY A 188 -3.28 -15.72 -6.67
N LEU A 189 -2.18 -15.16 -7.17
CA LEU A 189 -2.13 -14.34 -8.39
C LEU A 189 -1.67 -15.12 -9.63
N VAL A 190 -1.15 -16.34 -9.45
CA VAL A 190 -0.64 -17.19 -10.54
C VAL A 190 -1.74 -18.03 -11.15
N ARG A 191 -1.93 -17.95 -12.48
CA ARG A 191 -2.92 -18.74 -13.21
C ARG A 191 -2.36 -20.09 -13.66
N ASP A 192 -3.23 -21.09 -13.69
CA ASP A 192 -2.98 -22.36 -14.37
C ASP A 192 -3.30 -22.24 -15.87
N GLY A 193 -2.25 -22.30 -16.71
CA GLY A 193 -2.39 -22.26 -18.16
C GLY A 193 -2.70 -20.89 -18.74
N TYR A 194 -3.18 -20.86 -20.00
CA TYR A 194 -3.30 -19.62 -20.79
C TYR A 194 -4.74 -19.10 -20.92
N ALA A 195 -5.71 -19.78 -20.32
CA ALA A 195 -7.10 -19.36 -20.38
C ALA A 195 -7.31 -18.10 -19.53
N GLY A 196 -7.98 -17.10 -20.09
CA GLY A 196 -8.31 -15.87 -19.36
C GLY A 196 -7.13 -14.92 -19.15
N ILE A 197 -6.02 -15.10 -19.88
CA ILE A 197 -5.01 -14.03 -20.02
C ILE A 197 -5.72 -12.78 -20.53
N THR A 198 -5.45 -11.65 -19.89
CA THR A 198 -5.95 -10.35 -20.32
C THR A 198 -4.86 -9.29 -20.22
N ALA A 199 -5.09 -8.14 -20.86
CA ALA A 199 -4.17 -7.02 -20.76
C ALA A 199 -3.94 -6.62 -19.29
N GLY A 200 -2.72 -6.18 -18.98
CA GLY A 200 -2.24 -5.89 -17.63
C GLY A 200 -1.73 -7.11 -16.84
N ASP A 201 -1.96 -8.34 -17.29
CA ASP A 201 -1.27 -9.52 -16.72
C ASP A 201 0.24 -9.45 -17.02
N ALA A 202 1.06 -10.07 -16.19
CA ALA A 202 2.47 -10.34 -16.48
C ALA A 202 2.63 -11.81 -16.90
N VAL A 203 3.51 -12.08 -17.85
CA VAL A 203 3.85 -13.43 -18.31
C VAL A 203 5.32 -13.71 -18.06
N LEU A 204 5.60 -14.89 -17.51
CA LEU A 204 6.94 -15.34 -17.15
C LEU A 204 7.44 -16.39 -18.16
N PHE A 205 8.60 -16.16 -18.74
CA PHE A 205 9.17 -16.98 -19.81
C PHE A 205 10.24 -17.94 -19.30
N GLY A 206 10.23 -19.17 -19.79
CA GLY A 206 11.20 -20.21 -19.43
C GLY A 206 10.57 -21.57 -19.18
N THR A 207 11.09 -22.28 -18.18
CA THR A 207 10.63 -23.64 -17.81
C THR A 207 10.20 -23.76 -16.35
N GLY A 208 10.42 -22.73 -15.53
CA GLY A 208 10.01 -22.69 -14.13
C GLY A 208 10.71 -21.60 -13.32
N PRO A 209 10.31 -21.36 -12.07
CA PRO A 209 10.75 -20.21 -11.28
C PRO A 209 12.08 -20.41 -10.53
N SER A 210 12.73 -21.57 -10.69
CA SER A 210 13.73 -22.05 -9.72
C SER A 210 15.04 -21.27 -9.71
N ASP A 211 15.48 -20.78 -10.87
CA ASP A 211 16.78 -20.10 -11.03
C ASP A 211 16.83 -19.29 -12.34
N PRO A 212 17.83 -18.41 -12.54
CA PRO A 212 17.95 -17.59 -13.75
C PRO A 212 18.09 -18.35 -15.08
N GLY A 213 18.45 -19.64 -15.05
CA GLY A 213 18.47 -20.51 -16.23
C GLY A 213 17.12 -21.16 -16.54
N THR A 214 16.17 -21.12 -15.60
CA THR A 214 14.82 -21.67 -15.78
C THR A 214 13.75 -20.59 -15.84
N SER A 215 13.95 -19.43 -15.18
CA SER A 215 13.08 -18.25 -15.24
C SER A 215 13.80 -17.12 -15.96
N LEU A 216 13.56 -17.01 -17.26
CA LEU A 216 14.43 -16.31 -18.21
C LEU A 216 14.05 -14.84 -18.42
N HIS A 217 12.74 -14.54 -18.43
CA HIS A 217 12.25 -13.20 -18.76
C HIS A 217 10.83 -12.98 -18.23
N VAL A 218 10.37 -11.73 -18.29
CA VAL A 218 9.01 -11.33 -17.93
C VAL A 218 8.55 -10.18 -18.82
N GLY A 219 7.28 -10.20 -19.22
CA GLY A 219 6.65 -9.17 -20.04
C GLY A 219 5.24 -8.82 -19.55
N ILE A 220 4.77 -7.61 -19.86
CA ILE A 220 3.41 -7.15 -19.54
C ILE A 220 2.51 -7.38 -20.75
N VAL A 221 1.43 -8.14 -20.60
CA VAL A 221 0.44 -8.36 -21.66
C VAL A 221 -0.27 -7.04 -21.95
N VAL A 222 -0.25 -6.60 -23.20
CA VAL A 222 -0.91 -5.37 -23.66
C VAL A 222 -2.00 -5.61 -24.70
N ALA A 223 -2.01 -6.79 -25.34
CA ALA A 223 -3.10 -7.21 -26.21
C ALA A 223 -3.29 -8.73 -26.18
N VAL A 224 -4.54 -9.17 -26.36
CA VAL A 224 -4.92 -10.58 -26.52
C VAL A 224 -5.81 -10.69 -27.75
N HIS A 225 -5.47 -11.63 -28.64
CA HIS A 225 -6.15 -11.80 -29.93
C HIS A 225 -7.11 -13.01 -29.90
N GLY A 226 -8.05 -13.05 -30.84
CA GLY A 226 -9.11 -14.07 -30.86
C GLY A 226 -8.63 -15.51 -31.11
N ASP A 227 -7.39 -15.70 -31.56
CA ASP A 227 -6.73 -17.00 -31.69
C ASP A 227 -5.91 -17.39 -30.46
N GLY A 228 -5.91 -16.56 -29.41
CA GLY A 228 -5.18 -16.76 -28.16
C GLY A 228 -3.73 -16.29 -28.19
N SER A 229 -3.26 -15.65 -29.27
CA SER A 229 -1.96 -14.99 -29.25
C SER A 229 -2.01 -13.72 -28.40
N ILE A 230 -0.86 -13.33 -27.86
CA ILE A 230 -0.70 -12.13 -27.03
C ILE A 230 0.39 -11.23 -27.61
N GLU A 231 0.29 -9.93 -27.33
CA GLU A 231 1.39 -8.97 -27.42
C GLU A 231 1.81 -8.54 -26.02
N THR A 232 3.10 -8.36 -25.82
CA THR A 232 3.67 -7.89 -24.57
C THR A 232 4.48 -6.61 -24.74
N ILE A 233 4.68 -5.88 -23.65
CA ILE A 233 5.73 -4.86 -23.52
C ILE A 233 6.73 -5.33 -22.46
N ASP A 234 7.98 -5.41 -22.89
CA ASP A 234 9.04 -6.09 -22.17
C ASP A 234 10.18 -5.11 -21.91
N GLY A 235 10.61 -5.03 -20.66
CA GLY A 235 11.82 -4.30 -20.28
C GLY A 235 13.06 -5.12 -20.62
N ASN A 236 14.15 -4.45 -20.98
CA ASN A 236 15.41 -5.06 -21.37
C ASN A 236 15.32 -6.02 -22.57
N TYR A 237 14.25 -5.94 -23.36
CA TYR A 237 14.14 -6.68 -24.60
C TYR A 237 15.07 -6.05 -25.64
N ALA A 238 16.10 -6.80 -26.04
CA ALA A 238 17.19 -6.28 -26.86
C ALA A 238 17.79 -4.96 -26.32
N SER A 239 17.88 -4.84 -24.98
CA SER A 239 18.38 -3.65 -24.27
C SER A 239 17.49 -2.40 -24.34
N SER A 240 16.19 -2.56 -24.60
CA SER A 240 15.20 -1.48 -24.57
C SER A 240 13.85 -1.95 -24.02
N VAL A 241 12.95 -1.03 -23.71
CA VAL A 241 11.53 -1.33 -23.57
C VAL A 241 10.95 -1.52 -24.96
N ALA A 242 10.48 -2.72 -25.28
CA ALA A 242 9.99 -3.05 -26.61
C ALA A 242 8.63 -3.75 -26.55
N ARG A 243 7.84 -3.53 -27.60
CA ARG A 243 6.64 -4.32 -27.86
C ARG A 243 7.05 -5.61 -28.57
N VAL A 244 6.58 -6.75 -28.07
CA VAL A 244 6.93 -8.08 -28.59
C VAL A 244 5.66 -8.85 -28.96
N GLY A 245 5.69 -9.54 -30.10
CA GLY A 245 4.58 -10.33 -30.62
C GLY A 245 3.87 -9.75 -31.84
N PRO A 246 2.68 -10.29 -32.20
CA PRO A 246 1.93 -11.31 -31.44
C PRO A 246 2.56 -12.71 -31.48
N PHE A 247 2.43 -13.47 -30.38
CA PHE A 247 2.83 -14.88 -30.31
C PHE A 247 1.87 -15.70 -29.42
N LEU A 248 1.83 -17.02 -29.63
CA LEU A 248 1.09 -17.92 -28.73
C LEU A 248 1.93 -18.16 -27.46
N PRO A 249 1.37 -18.08 -26.24
CA PRO A 249 2.12 -18.25 -24.99
C PRO A 249 2.93 -19.56 -24.91
N GLY A 250 2.37 -20.66 -25.43
CA GLY A 250 3.05 -21.97 -25.49
C GLY A 250 3.95 -22.18 -26.72
N ASN A 251 4.23 -21.13 -27.49
CA ASN A 251 5.17 -21.13 -28.63
C ASN A 251 5.82 -19.74 -28.79
N ALA A 252 6.25 -19.17 -27.67
CA ALA A 252 6.81 -17.82 -27.60
C ALA A 252 8.29 -17.78 -28.01
N THR A 253 8.99 -18.93 -28.06
CA THR A 253 10.43 -19.05 -28.40
C THR A 253 10.86 -18.44 -29.76
N THR A 254 9.90 -18.07 -30.61
CA THR A 254 10.16 -17.34 -31.86
C THR A 254 10.43 -15.85 -31.64
N HIS A 255 10.03 -15.31 -30.50
CA HIS A 255 10.13 -13.91 -30.12
C HIS A 255 10.83 -13.72 -28.76
N GLU A 256 10.68 -14.69 -27.85
CA GLU A 256 11.09 -14.65 -26.46
C GLU A 256 12.10 -15.76 -26.12
N PRO A 257 12.85 -15.66 -25.01
CA PRO A 257 13.87 -16.65 -24.67
C PRO A 257 13.31 -18.00 -24.19
N GLY A 258 12.01 -18.10 -23.95
CA GLY A 258 11.32 -19.32 -23.55
C GLY A 258 9.81 -19.22 -23.79
N ASP A 259 9.09 -20.32 -23.66
CA ASP A 259 7.63 -20.30 -23.62
C ASP A 259 7.13 -19.74 -22.29
N VAL A 260 5.89 -19.28 -22.23
CA VAL A 260 5.27 -18.80 -21.00
C VAL A 260 5.02 -19.97 -20.06
N TYR A 261 5.70 -20.00 -18.91
CA TYR A 261 5.51 -21.02 -17.88
C TYR A 261 4.52 -20.60 -16.79
N ALA A 262 4.30 -19.29 -16.60
CA ALA A 262 3.33 -18.77 -15.64
C ALA A 262 2.75 -17.43 -16.11
N VAL A 263 1.49 -17.19 -15.74
CA VAL A 263 0.79 -15.92 -15.91
C VAL A 263 0.46 -15.37 -14.53
N VAL A 264 0.82 -14.12 -14.27
CA VAL A 264 0.57 -13.43 -13.00
C VAL A 264 -0.43 -12.31 -13.22
N SER A 265 -1.49 -12.29 -12.42
CA SER A 265 -2.50 -11.24 -12.46
C SER A 265 -2.15 -10.10 -11.48
N PRO A 266 -2.36 -8.83 -11.86
CA PRO A 266 -2.20 -7.68 -10.95
C PRO A 266 -3.30 -7.61 -9.88
N THR A 267 -4.34 -8.43 -10.01
CA THR A 267 -5.46 -8.55 -9.06
C THR A 267 -5.74 -10.01 -8.73
N PRO A 268 -6.32 -10.32 -7.56
CA PRO A 268 -6.69 -11.69 -7.18
C PRO A 268 -7.43 -12.41 -8.30
N LEU A 269 -6.98 -13.63 -8.60
CA LEU A 269 -7.63 -14.49 -9.58
C LEU A 269 -8.98 -14.91 -9.04
N SER A 270 -10.05 -14.24 -9.49
CA SER A 270 -11.40 -14.70 -9.16
C SER A 270 -11.60 -16.09 -9.75
N GLU A 271 -11.77 -17.10 -8.90
CA GLU A 271 -12.47 -18.31 -9.30
C GLU A 271 -13.93 -17.90 -9.55
N THR A 272 -14.29 -17.61 -10.81
CA THR A 272 -15.64 -17.38 -11.41
C THR A 272 -15.78 -16.01 -12.11
N PRO A 273 -16.44 -15.89 -13.29
CA PRO A 273 -16.52 -14.63 -14.05
C PRO A 273 -17.21 -13.49 -13.30
N ALA A 274 -16.69 -12.27 -13.47
CA ALA A 274 -17.14 -11.05 -12.82
C ALA A 274 -18.64 -10.76 -13.01
N GLU A 275 -19.35 -10.67 -11.89
CA GLU A 275 -20.62 -9.93 -11.78
C GLU A 275 -20.34 -8.40 -11.90
N PRO A 276 -21.37 -7.57 -12.16
CA PRO A 276 -21.25 -6.10 -12.13
C PRO A 276 -20.64 -5.62 -10.80
N PRO A 277 -20.11 -4.38 -10.72
CA PRO A 277 -19.38 -3.92 -9.54
C PRO A 277 -20.16 -4.24 -8.27
N ALA A 278 -19.53 -4.99 -7.37
CA ALA A 278 -20.14 -5.44 -6.14
C ALA A 278 -20.76 -4.25 -5.42
N ASP A 279 -21.95 -4.46 -4.86
CA ASP A 279 -22.51 -3.53 -3.89
C ASP A 279 -21.42 -3.18 -2.86
N PRO A 280 -21.36 -1.92 -2.39
CA PRO A 280 -20.38 -1.53 -1.37
C PRO A 280 -20.41 -2.57 -0.24
N PRO A 281 -19.23 -3.01 0.25
CA PRO A 281 -19.15 -4.17 1.13
C PRO A 281 -20.08 -3.95 2.32
N ALA A 282 -20.92 -4.96 2.59
CA ALA A 282 -22.06 -4.83 3.47
C ALA A 282 -21.70 -4.11 4.77
N GLU A 283 -22.51 -3.12 5.14
CA GLU A 283 -22.29 -2.32 6.33
C GLU A 283 -22.31 -3.22 7.58
N LEU A 284 -21.19 -3.26 8.30
CA LEU A 284 -21.06 -4.04 9.53
C LEU A 284 -21.62 -3.21 10.70
N THR A 285 -22.45 -3.83 11.53
CA THR A 285 -23.07 -3.21 12.70
C THR A 285 -22.77 -4.04 13.94
N VAL A 286 -22.29 -3.41 15.00
CA VAL A 286 -21.97 -4.05 16.29
C VAL A 286 -22.67 -3.31 17.42
N ASN A 287 -23.45 -4.03 18.21
CA ASN A 287 -24.32 -3.50 19.27
C ASN A 287 -25.17 -2.30 18.78
N GLY A 288 -25.70 -2.42 17.55
CA GLY A 288 -26.54 -1.40 16.90
C GLY A 288 -25.80 -0.17 16.38
N ASN A 289 -24.47 -0.13 16.46
CA ASN A 289 -23.64 0.94 15.90
C ASN A 289 -22.98 0.48 14.61
N ARG A 290 -23.11 1.28 13.56
CA ARG A 290 -22.37 1.06 12.30
C ARG A 290 -20.88 1.24 12.55
N LEU A 291 -20.08 0.27 12.12
CA LEU A 291 -18.62 0.38 12.14
C LEU A 291 -18.17 1.49 11.18
N THR A 292 -17.11 2.23 11.55
CA THR A 292 -16.41 3.10 10.60
C THR A 292 -15.78 2.27 9.49
N GLU A 293 -15.34 2.92 8.41
CA GLU A 293 -14.65 2.24 7.32
C GLU A 293 -13.39 1.51 7.78
N ALA A 294 -12.55 2.16 8.59
CA ALA A 294 -11.36 1.56 9.20
C ALA A 294 -11.71 0.41 10.15
N GLU A 295 -12.72 0.59 11.03
CA GLU A 295 -13.18 -0.48 11.93
C GLU A 295 -13.66 -1.70 11.13
N ALA A 296 -14.45 -1.49 10.08
CA ALA A 296 -14.98 -2.56 9.24
C ALA A 296 -13.87 -3.24 8.40
N ALA A 297 -12.90 -2.47 7.88
CA ALA A 297 -11.76 -3.00 7.15
C ALA A 297 -10.90 -3.91 8.04
N ASN A 298 -10.60 -3.47 9.27
CA ASN A 298 -9.82 -4.26 10.21
C ASN A 298 -10.58 -5.51 10.71
N VAL A 299 -11.90 -5.46 10.86
CA VAL A 299 -12.71 -6.66 11.17
C VAL A 299 -12.64 -7.68 10.03
N ARG A 300 -12.73 -7.23 8.77
CA ARG A 300 -12.57 -8.13 7.59
C ARG A 300 -11.17 -8.69 7.51
N TRP A 301 -10.15 -7.87 7.75
CA TRP A 301 -8.76 -8.33 7.80
C TRP A 301 -8.56 -9.42 8.86
N ILE A 302 -9.17 -9.27 10.04
CA ILE A 302 -9.14 -10.28 11.11
C ILE A 302 -9.81 -11.59 10.65
N ALA A 303 -10.94 -11.50 9.95
CA ALA A 303 -11.61 -12.67 9.37
C ALA A 303 -10.67 -13.41 8.40
N ASP A 304 -10.08 -12.69 7.44
CA ASP A 304 -9.26 -13.27 6.38
C ASP A 304 -7.92 -13.83 6.90
N ASN A 305 -7.29 -13.15 7.86
CA ASN A 305 -5.90 -13.43 8.24
C ASN A 305 -5.78 -14.11 9.61
N THR A 306 -6.60 -13.71 10.59
CA THR A 306 -6.44 -14.15 11.98
C THR A 306 -7.29 -15.37 12.30
N VAL A 307 -8.54 -15.42 11.87
CA VAL A 307 -9.43 -16.56 12.16
C VAL A 307 -8.84 -17.88 11.64
N PRO A 308 -8.34 -17.99 10.38
CA PRO A 308 -7.66 -19.21 9.92
C PRO A 308 -6.39 -19.50 10.72
N ARG A 309 -5.63 -18.46 11.08
CA ARG A 309 -4.35 -18.58 11.81
C ARG A 309 -4.53 -19.22 13.19
N ILE A 310 -5.64 -18.93 13.88
CA ILE A 310 -5.92 -19.48 15.20
C ILE A 310 -6.77 -20.75 15.16
N GLY A 311 -6.91 -21.37 13.99
CA GLY A 311 -7.61 -22.64 13.80
C GLY A 311 -9.13 -22.52 13.71
N GLY A 312 -9.65 -21.35 13.32
CA GLY A 312 -11.09 -21.10 13.19
C GLY A 312 -11.81 -20.84 14.53
N ASP A 313 -11.07 -20.49 15.59
CA ASP A 313 -11.66 -20.19 16.90
C ASP A 313 -12.39 -18.83 16.90
N LEU A 314 -13.64 -18.86 16.47
CA LEU A 314 -14.50 -17.67 16.37
C LEU A 314 -14.79 -17.02 17.74
N ASP A 315 -14.79 -17.79 18.83
CA ASP A 315 -15.06 -17.25 20.17
C ASP A 315 -13.87 -16.41 20.65
N ALA A 316 -12.65 -16.93 20.47
CA ALA A 316 -11.42 -16.19 20.74
C ALA A 316 -11.28 -14.96 19.82
N ALA A 317 -11.55 -15.13 18.52
CA ALA A 317 -11.48 -14.04 17.55
C ALA A 317 -12.46 -12.91 17.89
N ALA A 318 -13.73 -13.23 18.15
CA ALA A 318 -14.75 -12.24 18.47
C ALA A 318 -14.44 -11.48 19.76
N SER A 319 -13.98 -12.19 20.81
CA SER A 319 -13.66 -11.59 22.10
C SER A 319 -12.50 -10.59 22.01
N VAL A 320 -11.43 -10.94 21.29
CA VAL A 320 -10.28 -10.04 21.11
C VAL A 320 -10.58 -8.91 20.12
N THR A 321 -11.37 -9.19 19.07
CA THR A 321 -11.85 -8.16 18.14
C THR A 321 -12.68 -7.12 18.90
N TRP A 322 -13.59 -7.56 19.78
CA TRP A 322 -14.36 -6.66 20.66
C TRP A 322 -13.45 -5.83 21.56
N TRP A 323 -12.46 -6.47 22.20
CA TRP A 323 -11.49 -5.79 23.05
C TRP A 323 -10.74 -4.69 22.28
N SER A 324 -10.24 -5.01 21.09
CA SER A 324 -9.53 -4.06 20.24
C SER A 324 -10.45 -2.92 19.74
N LEU A 325 -11.69 -3.25 19.40
CA LEU A 325 -12.70 -2.28 18.95
C LEU A 325 -13.05 -1.28 20.04
N LYS A 326 -13.31 -1.74 21.28
CA LYS A 326 -13.66 -0.84 22.38
C LYS A 326 -12.47 0.00 22.85
N GLU A 327 -11.24 -0.49 22.71
CA GLU A 327 -10.01 0.29 22.94
C GLU A 327 -9.72 1.30 21.81
N GLY A 328 -10.50 1.27 20.72
CA GLY A 328 -10.35 2.17 19.58
C GLY A 328 -9.18 1.84 18.66
N VAL A 329 -8.57 0.66 18.83
CA VAL A 329 -7.42 0.23 18.02
C VAL A 329 -7.85 -0.11 16.59
N LEU A 330 -9.02 -0.72 16.39
CA LEU A 330 -9.51 -1.05 15.05
C LEU A 330 -9.90 0.19 14.21
N GLY A 331 -9.99 1.37 14.82
CA GLY A 331 -10.23 2.63 14.10
C GLY A 331 -8.95 3.29 13.59
N LEU A 332 -7.77 2.70 13.84
CA LEU A 332 -6.48 3.21 13.37
C LEU A 332 -6.19 2.76 11.94
N ASP A 333 -5.45 3.59 11.20
CA ASP A 333 -5.00 3.28 9.84
C ASP A 333 -4.06 2.07 9.81
N ASN A 334 -3.17 1.96 10.81
CA ASN A 334 -2.30 0.81 11.02
C ASN A 334 -2.37 0.32 12.48
N PRO A 335 -3.29 -0.61 12.79
CA PRO A 335 -3.39 -1.16 14.14
C PRO A 335 -2.26 -2.15 14.47
N HIS A 336 -1.51 -2.64 13.48
CA HIS A 336 -0.47 -3.64 13.69
C HIS A 336 0.75 -3.08 14.41
N GLU A 337 1.09 -1.81 14.15
CA GLU A 337 2.17 -1.11 14.86
C GLU A 337 1.74 -0.53 16.20
N PHE A 338 0.46 -0.65 16.57
CA PHE A 338 -0.12 -0.02 17.74
C PHE A 338 0.76 -0.26 18.98
N SER A 339 1.00 0.83 19.71
CA SER A 339 1.86 0.88 20.89
C SER A 339 1.35 1.97 21.82
N HIS A 340 0.84 1.56 22.97
CA HIS A 340 0.23 2.47 23.93
C HIS A 340 0.72 2.17 25.35
N CYS A 341 1.15 3.22 26.04
CA CYS A 341 1.68 3.16 27.39
C CYS A 341 0.87 4.07 28.29
N ASP A 342 0.10 3.47 29.19
CA ASP A 342 -0.83 4.15 30.10
C ASP A 342 -1.82 5.07 29.37
N ASN A 343 -1.48 6.34 29.14
CA ASN A 343 -2.31 7.33 28.43
C ASN A 343 -1.56 8.02 27.27
N ARG A 344 -0.44 7.44 26.83
CA ARG A 344 0.41 7.99 25.77
C ARG A 344 0.59 6.98 24.66
N ARG A 345 0.23 7.37 23.43
CA ARG A 345 0.64 6.65 22.22
C ARG A 345 2.14 6.81 22.03
N LEU A 346 2.82 5.69 21.92
CA LEU A 346 4.25 5.64 21.68
C LEU A 346 4.52 5.53 20.19
N GLY A 347 5.69 6.00 19.78
CA GLY A 347 6.26 5.59 18.51
C GLY A 347 6.38 4.06 18.46
N PRO A 348 6.27 3.46 17.27
CA PRO A 348 6.22 2.01 17.09
C PRO A 348 7.52 1.31 17.50
N LEU A 349 8.65 2.02 17.50
CA LEU A 349 9.95 1.53 17.97
C LEU A 349 10.29 1.94 19.41
N GLU A 350 9.42 2.69 20.09
CA GLU A 350 9.60 3.06 21.48
C GLU A 350 9.13 1.94 22.42
N SER A 351 9.72 1.86 23.61
CA SER A 351 9.37 0.88 24.65
C SER A 351 8.73 1.57 25.86
N CYS A 352 7.86 0.83 26.56
CA CYS A 352 7.31 1.27 27.84
C CYS A 352 8.34 1.19 28.98
N ALA A 353 8.13 1.98 30.03
CA ALA A 353 8.81 1.72 31.29
C ALA A 353 8.34 0.35 31.85
N PRO A 354 9.20 -0.43 32.52
CA PRO A 354 8.89 -1.81 32.95
C PRO A 354 7.68 -1.97 33.89
N GLU A 355 7.23 -0.87 34.49
CA GLU A 355 6.12 -0.83 35.45
C GLU A 355 4.79 -0.33 34.87
N CYS A 356 4.73 -0.09 33.56
CA CYS A 356 3.55 0.45 32.88
C CYS A 356 2.81 -0.61 32.05
N CYS A 357 1.49 -0.50 31.98
CA CYS A 357 0.66 -1.32 31.10
C CYS A 357 0.96 -0.95 29.64
N TRP A 358 1.60 -1.85 28.90
CA TRP A 358 1.95 -1.61 27.50
C TRP A 358 1.03 -2.40 26.58
N GLN A 359 0.07 -1.73 25.94
CA GLN A 359 -0.82 -2.36 24.97
C GLN A 359 -0.22 -2.29 23.57
N VAL A 360 -0.25 -3.42 22.86
CA VAL A 360 0.40 -3.53 21.54
C VAL A 360 -0.42 -4.28 20.51
N GLY A 361 -0.27 -3.84 19.26
CA GLY A 361 -0.79 -4.47 18.06
C GLY A 361 -2.31 -4.48 17.94
N ILE A 362 -2.79 -5.10 16.87
CA ILE A 362 -4.22 -5.16 16.54
C ILE A 362 -5.05 -5.90 17.59
N SER A 363 -4.44 -6.75 18.42
CA SER A 363 -5.11 -7.40 19.55
C SER A 363 -5.19 -6.53 20.80
N ALA A 364 -4.53 -5.35 20.82
CA ALA A 364 -4.39 -4.49 21.99
C ALA A 364 -3.97 -5.25 23.27
N VAL A 365 -3.10 -6.25 23.10
CA VAL A 365 -2.69 -7.16 24.17
C VAL A 365 -1.72 -6.46 25.11
N GLN A 366 -1.84 -6.70 26.41
CA GLN A 366 -0.98 -6.07 27.41
C GLN A 366 0.32 -6.85 27.63
N GLU A 367 1.45 -6.15 27.53
CA GLU A 367 2.76 -6.52 28.06
C GLU A 367 2.93 -5.83 29.43
N PRO A 368 3.51 -6.49 30.46
CA PRO A 368 4.22 -7.77 30.45
C PRO A 368 3.38 -8.99 30.87
N THR A 369 2.06 -9.04 30.59
CA THR A 369 1.17 -10.13 31.05
C THR A 369 1.71 -11.53 30.69
N PHE A 370 2.41 -11.65 29.57
CA PHE A 370 3.02 -12.89 29.09
C PHE A 370 4.53 -12.72 29.00
N ASP A 371 5.29 -13.64 29.59
CA ASP A 371 6.75 -13.64 29.42
C ASP A 371 7.17 -14.04 28.00
N LEU A 372 8.41 -13.67 27.64
CA LEU A 372 8.96 -13.93 26.30
C LEU A 372 8.97 -15.43 25.94
N ALA A 373 9.11 -16.33 26.92
CA ALA A 373 9.16 -17.76 26.66
C ALA A 373 7.79 -18.27 26.20
N ARG A 374 6.72 -17.90 26.91
CA ARG A 374 5.33 -18.24 26.52
C ARG A 374 4.94 -17.63 25.18
N THR A 375 5.35 -16.39 24.92
CA THR A 375 5.07 -15.72 23.65
C THR A 375 5.79 -16.42 22.49
N THR A 376 7.06 -16.79 22.68
CA THR A 376 7.87 -17.53 21.70
C THR A 376 7.25 -18.90 21.39
N GLU A 377 6.89 -19.67 22.41
CA GLU A 377 6.24 -20.99 22.24
C GLU A 377 4.91 -20.86 21.46
N THR A 378 4.13 -19.82 21.74
CA THR A 378 2.88 -19.56 21.03
C THR A 378 3.12 -19.20 19.57
N ALA A 379 4.14 -18.37 19.28
CA ALA A 379 4.53 -18.02 17.92
C ALA A 379 4.93 -19.26 17.11
N GLU A 380 5.84 -20.08 17.63
CA GLU A 380 6.32 -21.28 16.93
C GLU A 380 5.21 -22.31 16.72
N ARG A 381 4.25 -22.40 17.65
CA ARG A 381 3.07 -23.28 17.50
C ARG A 381 2.11 -22.80 16.41
N LEU A 382 1.88 -21.49 16.29
CA LEU A 382 0.97 -20.91 15.28
C LEU A 382 1.61 -20.78 13.89
N TYR A 383 2.94 -20.88 13.81
CA TYR A 383 3.71 -20.82 12.57
C TYR A 383 4.63 -22.05 12.46
N PRO A 384 4.08 -23.26 12.21
CA PRO A 384 4.87 -24.48 12.16
C PRO A 384 6.01 -24.38 11.14
N GLY A 385 7.23 -24.74 11.58
CA GLY A 385 8.41 -24.68 10.74
C GLY A 385 9.06 -23.30 10.63
N ARG A 386 8.53 -22.27 11.31
CA ARG A 386 9.17 -20.97 11.45
C ARG A 386 9.66 -20.76 12.88
N SER A 387 10.86 -20.22 13.00
CA SER A 387 11.42 -19.71 14.25
C SER A 387 10.70 -18.44 14.69
N ALA A 388 10.81 -18.09 15.98
CA ALA A 388 10.27 -16.81 16.46
C ALA A 388 10.89 -15.59 15.77
N ASP A 389 12.14 -15.66 15.28
CA ASP A 389 12.75 -14.58 14.48
C ASP A 389 12.04 -14.40 13.14
N GLU A 390 11.67 -15.50 12.47
CA GLU A 390 10.92 -15.45 11.21
C GLU A 390 9.47 -14.98 11.41
N VAL A 391 8.85 -15.32 12.55
CA VAL A 391 7.53 -14.77 12.93
C VAL A 391 7.62 -13.28 13.23
N LEU A 392 8.70 -12.85 13.90
CA LEU A 392 8.95 -11.46 14.22
C LEU A 392 9.21 -10.63 12.95
N ALA A 393 10.02 -11.16 12.03
CA ALA A 393 10.24 -10.59 10.71
C ALA A 393 8.94 -10.42 9.92
N HIS A 394 8.12 -11.48 9.86
CA HIS A 394 6.80 -11.41 9.24
C HIS A 394 5.92 -10.32 9.89
N THR A 395 5.95 -10.23 11.23
CA THR A 395 5.20 -9.23 12.00
C THR A 395 5.68 -7.80 11.73
N ALA A 396 6.99 -7.59 11.61
CA ALA A 396 7.55 -6.31 11.23
C ALA A 396 7.08 -5.92 9.82
N THR A 397 7.14 -6.84 8.85
CA THR A 397 6.78 -6.56 7.46
C THR A 397 5.34 -6.12 7.30
N TYR A 398 4.35 -6.89 7.79
CA TYR A 398 2.94 -6.48 7.63
C TYR A 398 2.56 -5.30 8.53
N ALA A 399 3.36 -4.98 9.56
CA ALA A 399 3.20 -3.75 10.33
C ALA A 399 3.80 -2.51 9.65
N GLY A 400 4.38 -2.64 8.45
CA GLY A 400 4.94 -1.54 7.67
C GLY A 400 6.45 -1.36 7.78
N TYR A 401 7.18 -2.37 8.25
CA TYR A 401 8.65 -2.35 8.37
C TYR A 401 9.26 -3.35 7.38
N PRO A 402 9.60 -2.93 6.15
CA PRO A 402 10.13 -3.85 5.15
C PRO A 402 11.56 -4.27 5.49
N PRO A 403 11.97 -5.50 5.08
CA PRO A 403 13.34 -5.98 5.27
C PRO A 403 14.40 -5.01 4.76
N GLY A 404 15.49 -4.86 5.51
CA GLY A 404 16.60 -3.96 5.17
C GLY A 404 16.42 -2.50 5.61
N THR A 405 15.29 -2.16 6.26
CA THR A 405 15.13 -0.86 6.91
C THR A 405 15.66 -0.87 8.34
N PRO A 406 16.14 0.28 8.87
CA PRO A 406 16.56 0.37 10.27
C PRO A 406 15.48 -0.04 11.28
N GLY A 407 14.20 0.22 10.96
CA GLY A 407 13.07 -0.18 11.80
C GLY A 407 12.88 -1.70 11.82
N TYR A 408 12.92 -2.35 10.65
CA TYR A 408 12.88 -3.81 10.56
C TYR A 408 14.05 -4.45 11.32
N ASP A 409 15.28 -3.95 11.12
CA ASP A 409 16.46 -4.48 11.80
C ASP A 409 16.39 -4.29 13.31
N ALA A 410 15.84 -3.15 13.78
CA ALA A 410 15.61 -2.91 15.21
C ALA A 410 14.61 -3.90 15.81
N ILE A 411 13.58 -4.28 15.05
CA ILE A 411 12.56 -5.25 15.47
C ILE A 411 13.11 -6.67 15.46
N VAL A 412 13.69 -7.13 14.35
CA VAL A 412 14.14 -8.53 14.21
C VAL A 412 15.31 -8.84 15.15
N ASN A 413 16.24 -7.89 15.34
CA ASN A 413 17.36 -8.06 16.27
C ASN A 413 17.02 -7.67 17.71
N SER A 414 15.76 -7.36 18.01
CA SER A 414 15.32 -6.97 19.35
C SER A 414 15.50 -8.10 20.37
N THR A 415 15.64 -7.70 21.64
CA THR A 415 15.68 -8.62 22.78
C THR A 415 14.78 -8.12 23.92
N GLY A 416 14.55 -8.96 24.93
CA GLY A 416 13.83 -8.57 26.15
C GLY A 416 12.37 -8.16 25.91
N ALA A 417 11.91 -7.15 26.67
CA ALA A 417 10.53 -6.67 26.63
C ALA A 417 10.13 -6.10 25.26
N PHE A 418 11.05 -5.41 24.56
CA PHE A 418 10.77 -4.88 23.23
C PHE A 418 10.49 -6.02 22.23
N ARG A 419 11.31 -7.08 22.25
CA ARG A 419 11.07 -8.29 21.45
C ARG A 419 9.74 -8.94 21.78
N ASN A 420 9.45 -9.11 23.07
CA ASN A 420 8.21 -9.72 23.53
C ASN A 420 6.99 -8.93 23.03
N SER A 421 7.03 -7.60 23.14
CA SER A 421 5.98 -6.71 22.65
C SER A 421 5.75 -6.87 21.14
N TRP A 422 6.81 -7.03 20.35
CA TRP A 422 6.69 -7.19 18.90
C TRP A 422 6.21 -8.58 18.50
N LEU A 423 6.57 -9.63 19.22
CA LEU A 423 5.94 -10.94 19.03
C LEU A 423 4.46 -10.90 19.42
N LEU A 424 4.08 -10.14 20.43
CA LEU A 424 2.68 -9.93 20.84
C LEU A 424 1.87 -9.11 19.80
N ARG A 425 2.51 -8.26 18.99
CA ARG A 425 1.88 -7.61 17.83
C ARG A 425 1.54 -8.59 16.71
N ASN A 426 2.06 -9.82 16.76
CA ASN A 426 1.67 -10.84 15.81
C ASN A 426 0.16 -11.12 15.93
N HIS A 427 -0.58 -10.98 14.83
CA HIS A 427 -2.04 -11.04 14.84
C HIS A 427 -2.59 -12.38 15.37
N GLY A 428 -1.91 -13.50 15.12
CA GLY A 428 -2.29 -14.79 15.71
C GLY A 428 -1.87 -14.92 17.17
N VAL A 429 -0.61 -14.58 17.49
CA VAL A 429 -0.05 -14.73 18.84
C VAL A 429 -0.79 -13.85 19.84
N GLY A 430 -0.98 -12.57 19.50
CA GLY A 430 -1.70 -11.60 20.32
C GLY A 430 -3.14 -12.03 20.58
N PHE A 431 -3.85 -12.53 19.57
CA PHE A 431 -5.21 -13.04 19.74
C PHE A 431 -5.28 -14.26 20.66
N VAL A 432 -4.43 -15.26 20.43
CA VAL A 432 -4.41 -16.49 21.24
C VAL A 432 -4.06 -16.22 22.71
N LEU A 433 -3.14 -15.30 22.96
CA LEU A 433 -2.74 -14.98 24.33
C LEU A 433 -3.74 -14.04 25.02
N ASN A 434 -4.32 -13.09 24.29
CA ASN A 434 -5.23 -12.11 24.88
C ASN A 434 -6.64 -12.69 25.15
N ALA A 435 -7.13 -13.63 24.33
CA ALA A 435 -8.49 -14.16 24.45
C ALA A 435 -8.82 -14.69 25.87
N PRO A 436 -7.99 -15.54 26.51
CA PRO A 436 -8.24 -15.99 27.88
C PRO A 436 -8.26 -14.87 28.92
N GLN A 437 -7.50 -13.79 28.70
CA GLN A 437 -7.47 -12.64 29.60
C GLN A 437 -8.76 -11.84 29.48
N VAL A 438 -9.18 -11.53 28.26
CA VAL A 438 -10.44 -10.82 27.98
C VAL A 438 -11.64 -11.59 28.55
N GLU A 439 -11.66 -12.91 28.34
CA GLU A 439 -12.71 -13.78 28.89
C GLU A 439 -12.74 -13.75 30.41
N ALA A 440 -11.59 -13.95 31.07
CA ALA A 440 -11.51 -13.96 32.52
C ALA A 440 -11.91 -12.61 33.13
N GLU A 441 -11.31 -11.52 32.67
CA GLU A 441 -11.48 -10.20 33.28
C GLU A 441 -12.84 -9.56 32.94
N CYS A 442 -13.21 -9.58 31.66
CA CYS A 442 -14.40 -8.88 31.22
C CYS A 442 -15.63 -9.81 31.29
N VAL A 443 -15.59 -10.98 30.67
CA VAL A 443 -16.79 -11.82 30.55
C VAL A 443 -17.15 -12.47 31.89
N VAL A 444 -16.19 -13.11 32.56
CA VAL A 444 -16.39 -13.84 33.82
C VAL A 444 -16.43 -12.87 35.01
N ASP A 445 -15.31 -12.20 35.30
CA ASP A 445 -15.16 -11.39 36.52
C ASP A 445 -15.83 -10.02 36.43
N SER A 446 -16.18 -9.56 35.22
CA SER A 446 -16.93 -8.32 34.99
C SER A 446 -16.25 -7.08 35.56
N LEU A 447 -14.93 -7.01 35.42
CA LEU A 447 -14.13 -5.93 35.98
C LEU A 447 -14.57 -4.57 35.42
N SER A 448 -14.65 -3.57 36.28
CA SER A 448 -15.29 -2.28 35.97
C SER A 448 -14.63 -1.51 34.84
N TRP A 449 -13.35 -1.76 34.56
CA TRP A 449 -12.62 -1.10 33.47
C TRP A 449 -12.96 -1.67 32.08
N CYS A 450 -13.62 -2.82 32.01
CA CYS A 450 -14.09 -3.37 30.74
C CYS A 450 -15.27 -2.59 30.14
N TYR A 451 -15.98 -1.79 30.96
CA TYR A 451 -17.28 -1.23 30.59
C TYR A 451 -17.46 0.22 31.02
N GLY A 452 -18.22 0.98 30.24
CA GLY A 452 -18.69 2.31 30.63
C GLY A 452 -17.57 3.32 30.94
N THR A 453 -16.39 3.13 30.33
CA THR A 453 -15.30 4.10 30.42
C THR A 453 -15.68 5.36 29.62
N GLY A 454 -15.00 6.49 29.89
CA GLY A 454 -15.27 7.77 29.23
C GLY A 454 -14.88 7.86 27.74
N TRP A 455 -14.52 6.75 27.12
CA TRP A 455 -14.03 6.67 25.74
C TRP A 455 -15.24 6.49 24.80
N ASP A 456 -15.22 7.17 23.64
CA ASP A 456 -16.32 7.11 22.66
C ASP A 456 -16.60 5.67 22.18
N THR A 457 -15.54 4.93 21.86
CA THR A 457 -15.61 3.53 21.43
C THR A 457 -16.19 2.61 22.50
N THR A 458 -15.84 2.83 23.78
CA THR A 458 -16.48 2.12 24.90
C THR A 458 -17.95 2.48 25.04
N ALA A 459 -18.33 3.75 24.83
CA ALA A 459 -19.73 4.17 24.89
C ALA A 459 -20.58 3.49 23.79
N ARG A 460 -19.99 3.23 22.62
CA ARG A 460 -20.63 2.49 21.51
C ARG A 460 -20.68 0.98 21.75
N TYR A 461 -19.55 0.36 22.09
CA TYR A 461 -19.38 -1.09 22.02
C TYR A 461 -19.32 -1.80 23.37
N ALA A 462 -19.23 -1.05 24.48
CA ALA A 462 -19.15 -1.61 25.83
C ALA A 462 -19.72 -0.67 26.94
N PRO A 463 -20.84 0.06 26.75
CA PRO A 463 -21.35 0.98 27.77
C PRO A 463 -21.83 0.26 29.05
N THR A 464 -22.15 -1.03 28.92
CA THR A 464 -22.50 -1.94 30.01
C THR A 464 -21.99 -3.34 29.68
N LYS A 465 -21.89 -4.22 30.67
CA LYS A 465 -21.59 -5.65 30.44
C LYS A 465 -22.52 -6.27 29.39
N ALA A 466 -23.83 -6.01 29.49
CA ALA A 466 -24.80 -6.58 28.56
C ALA A 466 -24.59 -6.09 27.12
N ALA A 467 -24.15 -4.84 26.93
CA ALA A 467 -23.82 -4.30 25.61
C ALA A 467 -22.53 -4.90 25.06
N ALA A 468 -21.51 -5.09 25.90
CA ALA A 468 -20.28 -5.75 25.50
C ALA A 468 -20.49 -7.20 25.05
N LEU A 469 -21.30 -7.98 25.79
CA LEU A 469 -21.61 -9.36 25.40
C LEU A 469 -22.36 -9.40 24.06
N ARG A 470 -23.28 -8.46 23.82
CA ARG A 470 -23.92 -8.32 22.49
C ARG A 470 -22.91 -7.97 21.41
N SER A 471 -21.97 -7.06 21.66
CA SER A 471 -20.92 -6.75 20.70
C SER A 471 -20.07 -7.97 20.34
N ILE A 472 -19.73 -8.81 21.32
CA ILE A 472 -18.99 -10.07 21.09
C ILE A 472 -19.84 -11.03 20.25
N ASP A 473 -21.13 -11.21 20.58
CA ASP A 473 -22.03 -12.07 19.81
C ASP A 473 -22.20 -11.59 18.36
N ASP A 474 -22.37 -10.28 18.15
CA ASP A 474 -22.47 -9.66 16.82
C ASP A 474 -21.18 -9.87 16.03
N LEU A 475 -20.01 -9.62 16.64
CA LEU A 475 -18.71 -9.83 16.00
C LEU A 475 -18.46 -11.29 15.67
N ARG A 476 -18.90 -12.21 16.52
CA ARG A 476 -18.81 -13.65 16.24
C ARG A 476 -19.64 -14.03 15.02
N ALA A 477 -20.87 -13.52 14.91
CA ALA A 477 -21.71 -13.76 13.75
C ALA A 477 -21.11 -13.15 12.47
N ILE A 478 -20.62 -11.90 12.57
CA ILE A 478 -19.93 -11.22 11.45
C ILE A 478 -18.72 -12.03 10.99
N LEU A 479 -17.85 -12.45 11.90
CA LEU A 479 -16.66 -13.23 11.55
C LEU A 479 -17.04 -14.57 10.94
N ALA A 480 -18.11 -15.23 11.43
CA ALA A 480 -18.61 -16.49 10.87
C ALA A 480 -19.19 -16.35 9.45
N ASP A 481 -19.76 -15.18 9.13
CA ASP A 481 -20.31 -14.89 7.80
C ASP A 481 -19.20 -14.51 6.78
N LEU A 482 -18.05 -14.04 7.27
CA LEU A 482 -16.92 -13.60 6.45
C LEU A 482 -15.92 -14.72 6.11
N VAL A 483 -15.84 -15.78 6.93
CA VAL A 483 -14.93 -16.94 6.73
C VAL A 483 -15.65 -18.15 6.17
#